data_AF-A0A2Z6CXX0-F1
#
_entry.id   AF-A0A2Z6CXX0-F1
#
_cell.length_a   1.000
_cell.length_b   1.000
_cell.length_c   1.000
_cell.angle_alpha   90.00
_cell.angle_beta   90.00
_cell.angle_gamma   90.00
#
_symmetry.space_group_name_H-M   'P 1'
#
loop_
_entity.id
_entity.type
_entity.pdbx_description
1 polymer ?
#
loop_
_entity_poly.entity_id
_entity_poly.type
_entity_poly.pdbx_seq_one_letter_code
_entity_poly.pdbx_strand_id
1 'polypeptide(L)'
;MQPTSADIILRQQLEHSISKYFYEACDRTIQNLLSHCRWYVTTDASAMTLVIECTDQVTNWRILQQIVPMGTLLQSIVSSAKIRVCPPESQGIPFEMRVDEIAVYRDMAG
;
A
#
# COMPACT_ATOMS: atom_id res chain seq x y z
N MET A 1 11.45 11.00 -21.84
CA MET A 1 10.74 12.28 -21.65
C MET A 1 10.82 12.59 -20.16
N GLN A 2 11.31 13.78 -19.76
CA GLN A 2 11.35 14.15 -18.34
C GLN A 2 9.98 14.74 -17.93
N PRO A 3 9.49 14.47 -16.71
CA PRO A 3 8.25 15.05 -16.21
C PRO A 3 8.35 16.57 -16.17
N THR A 4 7.30 17.26 -16.61
CA THR A 4 7.19 18.70 -16.40
C THR A 4 6.83 19.01 -14.95
N SER A 5 6.98 20.27 -14.52
CA SER A 5 6.52 20.70 -13.19
C SER A 5 5.02 20.44 -12.97
N ALA A 6 4.21 20.56 -14.02
CA ALA A 6 2.78 20.27 -13.96
C ALA A 6 2.52 18.77 -13.71
N ASP A 7 3.27 17.89 -14.38
CA ASP A 7 3.17 16.43 -14.17
C ASP A 7 3.55 16.04 -12.74
N ILE A 8 4.58 16.67 -12.17
CA ILE A 8 5.01 16.44 -10.79
C ILE A 8 3.91 16.83 -9.80
N ILE A 9 3.29 18.01 -9.99
CA ILE A 9 2.22 18.50 -9.11
C ILE A 9 0.99 17.59 -9.21
N LEU A 10 0.56 17.24 -10.42
CA LEU A 10 -0.59 16.35 -10.64
C LEU A 10 -0.35 14.97 -10.00
N ARG A 11 0.87 14.45 -10.11
CA ARG A 11 1.26 13.18 -9.47
C ARG A 11 1.16 13.25 -7.95
N GLN A 12 1.69 14.30 -7.33
CA GLN A 12 1.62 14.49 -5.88
C GLN A 12 0.17 14.64 -5.39
N GLN A 13 -0.68 15.35 -6.14
CA GLN A 13 -2.10 15.47 -5.83
C GLN A 13 -2.81 14.12 -5.90
N LEU A 14 -2.50 13.31 -6.93
CA LEU A 14 -3.03 11.96 -7.07
C LEU A 14 -2.61 11.07 -5.88
N GLU A 15 -1.31 11.02 -5.59
CA GLU A 15 -0.76 10.26 -4.45
C GLU A 15 -1.42 10.67 -3.12
N HIS A 16 -1.62 11.97 -2.90
CA HIS A 16 -2.29 12.49 -1.71
C HIS A 16 -3.77 12.08 -1.65
N SER A 17 -4.51 12.24 -2.75
CA SER A 17 -5.93 11.87 -2.82
C SER A 17 -6.13 10.37 -2.56
N ILE A 18 -5.35 9.49 -3.20
CA ILE A 18 -5.46 8.05 -2.94
C ILE A 18 -5.08 7.71 -1.52
N SER A 19 -4.02 8.30 -0.96
CA SER A 19 -3.64 8.07 0.44
C SER A 19 -4.81 8.36 1.39
N LYS A 20 -5.49 9.49 1.18
CA LYS A 20 -6.67 9.88 1.97
C LYS A 20 -7.81 8.88 1.82
N TYR A 21 -8.22 8.58 0.58
CA TYR A 21 -9.31 7.63 0.33
C TYR A 21 -9.04 6.24 0.90
N PHE A 22 -7.81 5.74 0.74
CA PHE A 22 -7.39 4.45 1.27
C PHE A 22 -7.51 4.42 2.79
N TYR A 23 -6.95 5.41 3.49
CA TYR A 23 -6.98 5.46 4.95
C TYR A 23 -8.40 5.62 5.51
N GLU A 24 -9.24 6.44 4.87
CA GLU A 24 -10.65 6.63 5.26
C GLU A 24 -11.49 5.35 5.04
N ALA A 25 -11.17 4.56 4.02
CA ALA A 25 -11.85 3.28 3.74
C ALA A 25 -11.38 2.12 4.64
N CYS A 26 -10.22 2.25 5.29
CA CYS A 26 -9.70 1.25 6.22
C CYS A 26 -10.57 1.15 7.47
N ASP A 27 -10.69 -0.06 8.02
CA ASP A 27 -11.32 -0.24 9.32
C ASP A 27 -10.43 0.31 10.46
N ARG A 28 -10.98 0.33 11.68
CA ARG A 28 -10.26 0.86 12.85
C ARG A 28 -9.00 0.06 13.20
N THR A 29 -8.96 -1.23 12.87
CA THR A 29 -7.79 -2.09 13.13
C THR A 29 -6.64 -1.68 12.23
N ILE A 30 -6.89 -1.56 10.93
CA ILE A 30 -5.89 -1.16 9.94
C ILE A 30 -5.45 0.29 10.18
N GLN A 31 -6.39 1.21 10.43
CA GLN A 31 -6.05 2.61 10.75
C GLN A 31 -5.13 2.70 11.98
N ASN A 32 -5.41 1.91 13.02
CA ASN A 32 -4.57 1.88 14.21
C ASN A 32 -3.19 1.28 13.91
N LEU A 33 -3.05 0.27 13.06
CA LEU A 33 -1.72 -0.26 12.70
C LEU A 33 -0.93 0.76 11.87
N LEU A 34 -1.59 1.41 10.89
CA LEU A 34 -0.96 2.41 10.03
C LEU A 34 -0.53 3.66 10.79
N SER A 35 -1.22 4.05 11.86
CA SER A 35 -0.83 5.20 12.69
C SER A 35 0.49 4.98 13.46
N HIS A 36 0.92 3.74 13.62
CA HIS A 36 2.22 3.37 14.20
C HIS A 36 3.31 3.18 13.14
N CYS A 37 2.98 3.25 11.85
CA CYS A 37 3.91 3.08 10.75
C CYS A 37 4.13 4.43 10.03
N ARG A 38 5.27 4.57 9.36
CA ARG A 38 5.35 5.53 8.26
C ARG A 38 4.79 4.87 7.01
N TRP A 39 3.86 5.51 6.33
CA TRP A 39 3.29 4.98 5.11
C TRP A 39 3.01 6.10 4.11
N TYR A 40 3.07 5.76 2.83
CA TYR A 40 2.84 6.70 1.74
C TYR A 40 2.49 5.94 0.46
N VAL A 41 1.80 6.62 -0.45
CA VAL A 41 1.58 6.15 -1.81
C VAL A 41 2.60 6.82 -2.72
N THR A 42 3.21 6.03 -3.59
CA THR A 42 4.05 6.53 -4.68
C THR A 42 3.57 5.96 -6.01
N THR A 43 3.75 6.72 -7.08
CA THR A 43 3.41 6.32 -8.44
C THR A 43 4.66 6.43 -9.32
N ASP A 44 5.05 5.30 -9.89
CA ASP A 44 6.07 5.24 -10.93
C ASP A 44 5.45 4.87 -12.28
N ALA A 45 6.29 4.73 -13.31
CA ALA A 45 5.83 4.42 -14.67
C ALA A 45 5.18 3.03 -14.80
N SER A 46 5.34 2.15 -13.80
CA SER A 46 4.88 0.76 -13.83
C SER A 46 3.58 0.57 -13.05
N ALA A 47 3.48 1.11 -11.84
CA ALA A 47 2.31 0.96 -10.98
C ALA A 47 2.33 1.96 -9.83
N MET A 48 1.15 2.15 -9.25
CA MET A 48 1.04 2.71 -7.91
C MET A 48 1.55 1.72 -6.87
N THR A 49 2.27 2.19 -5.86
CA THR A 49 2.72 1.40 -4.72
C THR A 49 2.33 2.08 -3.41
N LEU A 50 1.58 1.38 -2.57
CA LEU A 50 1.43 1.70 -1.15
C LEU A 50 2.63 1.12 -0.40
N VAL A 51 3.45 2.00 0.19
CA VAL A 51 4.62 1.61 0.99
C VAL A 51 4.28 1.77 2.46
N ILE A 52 4.57 0.74 3.26
CA ILE A 52 4.40 0.73 4.71
C ILE A 52 5.75 0.37 5.35
N GLU A 53 6.32 1.30 6.10
CA GLU A 53 7.57 1.16 6.85
C GLU A 53 7.22 0.92 8.32
N CYS A 54 7.46 -0.31 8.79
CA CYS A 54 7.13 -0.73 10.15
C CYS A 54 8.25 -0.38 11.14
N THR A 55 7.87 0.06 12.34
CA THR A 55 8.81 0.44 13.42
C THR A 55 9.44 -0.74 14.14
N ASP A 56 8.74 -1.87 14.19
CA ASP A 56 9.17 -3.09 14.89
C ASP A 56 8.60 -4.36 14.22
N GLN A 57 9.14 -5.52 14.60
CA GLN A 57 8.78 -6.82 14.02
C GLN A 57 7.34 -7.24 14.36
N VAL A 58 6.81 -6.84 15.52
CA VAL A 58 5.42 -7.18 15.93
C VAL A 58 4.43 -6.40 15.06
N THR A 59 4.69 -5.11 14.85
CA THR A 59 3.90 -4.26 13.95
C THR A 59 3.97 -4.77 12.51
N ASN A 60 5.16 -5.17 12.02
CA ASN A 60 5.33 -5.77 10.70
C ASN A 60 4.46 -7.02 10.52
N TRP A 61 4.50 -7.95 11.47
CA TRP A 61 3.70 -9.17 11.41
C TRP A 61 2.19 -8.87 11.42
N ARG A 62 1.74 -7.91 12.24
CA ARG A 62 0.33 -7.49 12.30
C ARG A 62 -0.12 -6.82 11.00
N ILE A 63 0.73 -6.02 10.36
CA ILE A 63 0.46 -5.44 9.03
C ILE A 63 0.32 -6.55 7.99
N LEU A 64 1.22 -7.54 7.98
CA LEU A 64 1.15 -8.68 7.06
C LEU A 64 -0.12 -9.51 7.25
N GLN A 65 -0.64 -9.64 8.47
CA GLN A 65 -1.93 -10.30 8.74
C GLN A 65 -3.12 -9.56 8.12
N GLN A 66 -3.00 -8.25 7.85
CA GLN A 66 -4.05 -7.41 7.25
C GLN A 66 -3.84 -7.18 5.74
N ILE A 67 -2.89 -7.88 5.11
CA ILE A 67 -2.46 -7.57 3.75
C ILE A 67 -3.57 -7.79 2.70
N VAL A 68 -4.38 -8.84 2.85
CA VAL A 68 -5.48 -9.15 1.92
C VAL A 68 -6.64 -8.15 2.04
N PRO A 69 -7.13 -7.79 3.25
CA PRO A 69 -8.09 -6.69 3.41
C PRO A 69 -7.59 -5.37 2.83
N MET A 70 -6.35 -4.96 3.15
CA MET A 70 -5.75 -3.74 2.60
C MET A 70 -5.65 -3.79 1.07
N GLY A 71 -5.23 -4.93 0.52
CA GLY A 71 -5.15 -5.13 -0.92
C GLY A 71 -6.50 -5.05 -1.61
N THR A 72 -7.54 -5.64 -1.02
CA THR A 72 -8.91 -5.59 -1.55
C THR A 72 -9.47 -4.16 -1.54
N LEU A 73 -9.22 -3.41 -0.45
CA LEU A 73 -9.61 -2.01 -0.37
C LEU A 73 -8.87 -1.17 -1.41
N LEU A 74 -7.54 -1.33 -1.53
CA LEU A 74 -6.74 -0.60 -2.51
C LEU A 74 -7.17 -0.91 -3.94
N GLN A 75 -7.50 -2.17 -4.26
CA GLN A 75 -8.02 -2.59 -5.56
C GLN A 75 -9.34 -1.92 -5.93
N SER A 76 -10.20 -1.63 -4.94
CA SER A 76 -11.47 -0.93 -5.17
C SER A 76 -11.28 0.55 -5.52
N ILE A 77 -10.12 1.12 -5.21
CA ILE A 77 -9.75 2.51 -5.52
C ILE A 77 -8.97 2.55 -6.84
N VAL A 78 -8.01 1.64 -7.03
CA VAL A 78 -7.13 1.59 -8.22
C VAL A 78 -6.96 0.15 -8.68
N SER A 79 -7.22 -0.10 -9.97
CA SER A 79 -7.22 -1.44 -10.56
C SER A 79 -5.84 -2.11 -10.65
N SER A 80 -4.76 -1.33 -10.67
CA SER A 80 -3.38 -1.80 -10.75
C SER A 80 -2.52 -1.08 -9.71
N ALA A 81 -2.11 -1.80 -8.68
CA ALA A 81 -1.25 -1.29 -7.62
C ALA A 81 -0.45 -2.40 -6.94
N LYS A 82 0.51 -2.01 -6.10
CA LYS A 82 1.29 -2.89 -5.24
C LYS A 82 1.15 -2.44 -3.79
N ILE A 83 1.23 -3.38 -2.87
CA ILE A 83 1.49 -3.09 -1.46
C ILE A 83 2.89 -3.62 -1.14
N ARG A 84 3.75 -2.75 -0.61
CA ARG A 84 5.10 -3.06 -0.16
C ARG A 84 5.19 -2.83 1.36
N VAL A 85 5.47 -3.89 2.10
CA VAL A 85 5.65 -3.85 3.56
C VAL A 85 7.13 -4.02 3.88
N CYS A 86 7.76 -2.95 4.36
CA CYS A 86 9.16 -2.93 4.76
C CYS A 86 9.27 -3.26 6.25
N PRO A 87 10.07 -4.28 6.63
CA PRO A 87 10.42 -4.50 8.03
C PRO A 87 11.31 -3.36 8.56
N PRO A 88 11.53 -3.28 9.88
CA PRO A 88 12.50 -2.34 10.45
C PRO A 88 13.87 -2.46 9.79
N GLU A 89 14.61 -1.35 9.70
CA GLU A 89 15.95 -1.35 9.12
C GLU A 89 16.79 -2.48 9.72
N SER A 90 17.51 -3.22 8.86
CA SER A 90 18.31 -4.44 9.14
C SER A 90 17.56 -5.77 9.32
N GLN A 91 16.22 -5.82 9.26
CA GLN A 91 15.46 -7.04 9.57
C GLN A 91 14.74 -7.69 8.38
N GLY A 92 15.48 -7.98 7.31
CA GLY A 92 15.00 -8.81 6.20
C GLY A 92 14.62 -8.03 4.94
N ILE A 93 13.94 -8.73 4.02
CA ILE A 93 13.52 -8.17 2.73
C ILE A 93 12.08 -7.67 2.80
N PRO A 94 11.75 -6.56 2.13
CA PRO A 94 10.36 -6.12 2.03
C PRO A 94 9.47 -7.17 1.36
N PHE A 95 8.27 -7.34 1.91
CA PHE A 95 7.22 -8.13 1.27
C PHE A 95 6.52 -7.27 0.22
N GLU A 96 6.24 -7.84 -0.94
CA GLU A 96 5.49 -7.19 -2.01
C GLU A 96 4.34 -8.06 -2.51
N MET A 97 3.19 -7.44 -2.73
CA MET A 97 2.02 -8.08 -3.32
C MET A 97 1.37 -7.14 -4.32
N ARG A 98 1.02 -7.69 -5.49
CA ARG A 98 0.23 -7.01 -6.51
C ARG A 98 -1.26 -7.12 -6.18
N VAL A 99 -1.98 -6.00 -6.19
CA VAL A 99 -3.42 -6.01 -5.86
C VAL A 99 -4.29 -6.55 -6.98
N ASP A 100 -3.82 -6.43 -8.22
CA ASP A 100 -4.45 -6.99 -9.43
C ASP A 100 -4.40 -8.52 -9.48
N GLU A 101 -3.54 -9.15 -8.67
CA GLU A 101 -3.43 -10.61 -8.55
C GLU A 101 -4.23 -11.19 -7.38
N ILE A 102 -4.87 -10.36 -6.54
CA ILE A 102 -5.63 -10.82 -5.35
C ILE A 102 -6.80 -11.74 -5.74
N ALA A 103 -7.43 -11.51 -6.89
CA ALA A 103 -8.50 -12.37 -7.39
C ALA A 103 -8.02 -13.82 -7.62
N VAL A 104 -6.77 -14.01 -8.03
CA VAL A 104 -6.16 -15.34 -8.23
C VAL A 104 -6.12 -16.13 -6.91
N TYR A 105 -5.89 -15.46 -5.79
CA TYR A 105 -5.87 -16.10 -4.47
C TYR A 105 -7.26 -16.34 -3.89
N ARG A 106 -8.29 -15.60 -4.33
CA ARG A 106 -9.69 -15.78 -3.90
C ARG A 106 -10.30 -17.06 -4.47
N ASP A 107 -9.95 -17.40 -5.72
CA ASP A 107 -10.51 -18.57 -6.42
C ASP A 107 -9.85 -19.90 -5.99
N MET A 108 -8.69 -19.87 -5.33
CA MET A 108 -8.01 -21.08 -4.81
C MET A 108 -8.45 -21.47 -3.39
N ALA A 109 -9.30 -20.66 -2.74
CA ALA A 109 -9.83 -20.91 -1.39
C ALA A 109 -11.32 -21.28 -1.39
N GLY A 110 -11.91 -21.49 -2.57
CA GLY A 110 -13.31 -21.90 -2.79
C GLY A 110 -13.45 -23.40 -3.00
#